data_AF-A0A3N0XDM3-F1
#
_entry.id   AF-A0A3N0XDM3-F1
#
_cell.length_a   1.000
_cell.length_b   1.000
_cell.length_c   1.000
_cell.angle_alpha   90.00
_cell.angle_beta   90.00
_cell.angle_gamma   90.00
#
_symmetry.space_group_name_H-M   'P 1'
#
loop_
_entity.id
_entity.type
_entity.pdbx_description
1 polymer ?
#
loop_
_entity_poly.entity_id
_entity_poly.type
_entity_poly.pdbx_seq_one_letter_code
_entity_poly.pdbx_strand_id
1 'polypeptide(L)'
;MVSNPWDLTASPEGWHSNGTTNYTNTYGNNVLAYVDNNASNTVGFTPSSTTSGNLTFDFPFAESTSLSAYDNRASAVTNLFYANNMIHDIMYKF
;
A
#
# COMPACT_ATOMS: atom_id res chain seq x y z
N MET A 1 -10.08 -9.40 -7.01
CA MET A 1 -9.72 -8.33 -6.05
C MET A 1 -10.00 -8.82 -4.64
N VAL A 2 -9.24 -8.30 -3.66
CA VAL A 2 -9.46 -8.58 -2.23
C VAL A 2 -10.07 -7.35 -1.59
N SER A 3 -10.99 -7.52 -0.64
CA SER A 3 -11.69 -6.43 0.04
C SER A 3 -11.48 -6.55 1.55
N ASN A 4 -11.14 -5.43 2.19
CA ASN A 4 -10.90 -5.31 3.64
C ASN A 4 -10.05 -6.47 4.22
N PRO A 5 -8.82 -6.67 3.72
CA PRO A 5 -7.98 -7.83 4.10
C PRO A 5 -7.41 -7.77 5.52
N TRP A 6 -7.56 -6.66 6.23
CA TRP A 6 -6.95 -6.44 7.53
C TRP A 6 -7.61 -7.27 8.61
N ASP A 7 -6.80 -7.66 9.60
CA ASP A 7 -7.33 -8.23 10.82
C ASP A 7 -7.62 -7.14 11.85
N LEU A 8 -8.89 -6.97 12.25
CA LEU A 8 -9.28 -5.93 13.20
C LEU A 8 -8.69 -6.07 14.61
N THR A 9 -8.13 -7.23 14.97
CA THR A 9 -7.39 -7.37 16.25
C THR A 9 -6.00 -6.74 16.15
N ALA A 10 -5.31 -6.92 15.01
CA ALA A 10 -3.97 -6.40 14.79
C ALA A 10 -3.98 -4.96 14.21
N SER A 11 -4.97 -4.66 13.38
CA SER A 11 -5.17 -3.40 12.67
C SER A 11 -6.61 -2.87 12.91
N PRO A 12 -6.92 -2.33 14.11
CA PRO A 12 -8.29 -1.95 14.49
C PRO A 12 -8.93 -0.89 13.59
N GLU A 13 -8.12 0.02 13.07
CA GLU A 13 -8.55 1.10 12.17
C GLU A 13 -8.43 0.73 10.68
N GLY A 14 -8.17 -0.55 10.39
CA GLY A 14 -7.71 -1.01 9.09
C GLY A 14 -6.31 -0.51 8.74
N TRP A 15 -5.93 -0.64 7.47
CA TRP A 15 -4.54 -0.34 7.06
C TRP A 15 -4.29 1.10 6.65
N HIS A 16 -5.34 1.91 6.40
CA HIS A 16 -5.22 3.27 5.83
C HIS A 16 -5.47 4.39 6.84
N SER A 17 -5.24 4.10 8.12
CA SER A 17 -5.40 5.07 9.21
C SER A 17 -4.26 4.88 10.21
N ASN A 18 -3.86 5.97 10.86
CA ASN A 18 -2.99 5.93 12.05
C ASN A 18 -3.76 6.25 13.34
N GLY A 19 -5.09 6.17 13.31
CA GLY A 19 -5.98 6.53 14.42
C GLY A 19 -6.22 8.03 14.59
N THR A 20 -5.44 8.88 13.94
CA THR A 20 -5.65 10.35 13.94
C THR A 20 -6.02 10.87 12.55
N THR A 21 -5.36 10.35 11.52
CA THR A 21 -5.53 10.74 10.12
C THR A 21 -5.88 9.51 9.29
N ASN A 22 -6.90 9.66 8.45
CA ASN A 22 -7.21 8.68 7.40
C ASN A 22 -6.49 9.07 6.12
N TYR A 23 -5.92 8.07 5.46
CA TYR A 23 -5.13 8.21 4.25
C TYR A 23 -5.87 7.64 3.05
N THR A 24 -5.61 8.21 1.88
CA THR A 24 -6.13 7.73 0.59
C THR A 24 -5.03 7.14 -0.28
N ASN A 25 -3.81 7.02 0.23
CA ASN A 25 -2.64 6.43 -0.40
C ASN A 25 -2.10 5.25 0.42
N THR A 26 -0.99 4.64 0.01
CA THR A 26 -0.35 3.50 0.69
C THR A 26 0.38 3.90 1.98
N TYR A 27 -0.35 4.49 2.92
CA TYR A 27 0.10 4.90 4.24
C TYR A 27 -0.96 4.56 5.29
N GLY A 28 -0.53 4.03 6.43
CA GLY A 28 -1.29 4.00 7.67
C GLY A 28 -0.40 3.71 8.86
N ASN A 29 -0.99 3.16 9.92
CA ASN A 29 -0.32 2.93 11.19
C ASN A 29 0.92 2.02 11.09
N ASN A 30 0.80 0.92 10.33
CA ASN A 30 1.80 -0.15 10.35
C ASN A 30 2.84 0.00 9.23
N VAL A 31 2.43 0.56 8.08
CA VAL A 31 3.24 0.61 6.87
C VAL A 31 3.06 1.97 6.19
N LEU A 32 4.19 2.54 5.77
CA LEU A 32 4.27 3.60 4.76
C LEU A 32 5.08 3.05 3.59
N ALA A 33 4.42 2.79 2.45
CA ALA A 33 5.07 2.26 1.25
C ALA A 33 5.16 3.35 0.18
N TYR A 34 6.37 3.60 -0.32
CA TYR A 34 6.65 4.62 -1.32
C TYR A 34 7.86 4.23 -2.18
N VAL A 35 8.01 4.89 -3.33
CA VAL A 35 9.21 4.78 -4.16
C VAL A 35 10.32 5.69 -3.63
N ASP A 36 11.53 5.16 -3.49
CA ASP A 36 12.74 5.91 -3.12
C ASP A 36 13.89 5.67 -4.10
N ASN A 37 13.65 5.93 -5.39
CA ASN A 37 14.63 5.66 -6.46
C ASN A 37 15.92 6.48 -6.35
N ASN A 38 15.89 7.60 -5.64
CA ASN A 38 17.04 8.48 -5.42
C ASN A 38 17.73 8.22 -4.07
N ALA A 39 17.31 7.20 -3.31
CA ALA A 39 17.84 6.86 -1.98
C ALA A 39 17.87 8.07 -1.02
N SER A 40 16.86 8.94 -1.15
CA SER A 40 16.80 10.19 -0.40
C SER A 40 16.25 10.00 1.01
N ASN A 41 15.72 8.81 1.32
CA ASN A 41 14.99 8.52 2.55
C ASN A 41 13.85 9.52 2.81
N THR A 42 13.34 10.14 1.76
CA THR A 42 12.22 11.08 1.80
C THR A 42 11.03 10.43 1.11
N VAL A 43 9.82 10.70 1.59
CA VAL A 43 8.60 10.13 1.01
C VAL A 43 8.48 10.56 -0.44
N GLY A 44 8.62 9.59 -1.35
CA GLY A 44 8.46 9.76 -2.79
C GLY A 44 7.05 9.42 -3.27
N PHE A 45 6.98 8.79 -4.44
CA PHE A 45 5.70 8.42 -5.04
C PHE A 45 4.95 7.39 -4.17
N THR A 46 3.69 7.72 -3.83
CA THR A 46 2.71 6.81 -3.20
C THR A 46 1.46 6.75 -4.08
N PRO A 47 1.02 5.57 -4.53
CA PRO A 47 -0.22 5.46 -5.27
C PRO A 47 -1.41 5.85 -4.38
N SER A 48 -2.32 6.64 -4.92
CA SER A 48 -3.58 7.03 -4.27
C SER A 48 -4.74 6.21 -4.84
N SER A 49 -5.77 6.00 -4.03
CA SER A 49 -7.01 5.32 -4.42
C SER A 49 -7.54 5.85 -5.76
N THR A 50 -7.93 4.92 -6.62
CA THR A 50 -8.54 5.20 -7.93
C THR A 50 -9.99 5.68 -7.82
N THR A 51 -10.61 5.51 -6.64
CA THR A 51 -11.97 5.93 -6.35
C THR A 51 -12.01 6.92 -5.18
N SER A 52 -13.04 7.79 -5.18
CA SER A 52 -13.37 8.66 -4.04
C SER A 52 -14.39 7.95 -3.13
N GLY A 53 -14.20 8.03 -1.82
CA GLY A 53 -15.08 7.43 -0.80
C GLY A 53 -14.77 5.95 -0.51
N ASN A 54 -14.82 5.09 -1.52
CA ASN A 54 -14.31 3.72 -1.40
C ASN A 54 -12.81 3.72 -1.72
N LEU A 55 -12.00 3.01 -0.95
CA LEU A 55 -10.57 2.88 -1.21
C LEU A 55 -10.31 1.73 -2.19
N THR A 56 -9.98 2.06 -3.44
CA THR A 56 -9.70 1.07 -4.49
C THR A 56 -8.29 1.26 -5.02
N PHE A 57 -7.46 0.24 -4.81
CA PHE A 57 -6.08 0.19 -5.29
C PHE A 57 -5.96 -0.92 -6.35
N ASP A 58 -6.50 -0.64 -7.54
CA ASP A 58 -6.40 -1.51 -8.70
C ASP A 58 -5.57 -0.81 -9.76
N PHE A 59 -4.33 -1.27 -9.94
CA PHE A 59 -3.38 -0.69 -10.87
C PHE A 59 -2.93 -1.76 -11.86
N PRO A 60 -2.77 -1.38 -13.14
CA PRO A 60 -2.27 -2.32 -14.13
C PRO A 60 -0.87 -2.82 -13.76
N PHE A 61 -0.63 -4.06 -14.13
CA PHE A 61 0.68 -4.67 -14.10
C PHE A 61 0.90 -5.38 -15.43
N ALA A 62 2.04 -5.10 -16.07
CA ALA A 62 2.43 -5.77 -17.30
C ALA A 62 3.93 -6.07 -17.29
N GLU A 63 4.31 -7.21 -17.86
CA GLU A 63 5.72 -7.54 -18.08
C GLU A 63 6.03 -7.49 -19.57
N SER A 64 7.08 -6.75 -19.93
CA SER A 64 7.59 -6.67 -21.30
C SER A 64 9.05 -6.23 -21.26
N THR A 65 9.86 -6.73 -22.21
CA THR A 65 11.26 -6.31 -22.39
C THR A 65 11.41 -4.84 -22.81
N SER A 66 10.33 -4.22 -23.32
CA SER A 66 10.30 -2.83 -23.74
C SER A 66 9.66 -1.89 -22.72
N LEU A 67 9.08 -2.40 -21.63
CA LEU A 67 8.36 -1.61 -20.63
C LEU A 67 9.31 -1.25 -19.48
N SER A 68 9.24 0.00 -19.00
CA SER A 68 10.02 0.40 -17.84
C SER A 68 9.43 -0.23 -16.59
N ALA A 69 10.27 -0.78 -15.70
CA ALA A 69 9.82 -1.23 -14.39
C ALA A 69 9.13 -0.10 -13.60
N TYR A 70 9.49 1.15 -13.88
CA TYR A 70 8.87 2.33 -13.27
C TYR A 70 7.40 2.53 -13.66
N ASP A 71 6.95 1.95 -14.79
CA ASP A 71 5.55 2.01 -15.22
C ASP A 71 4.66 1.16 -14.31
N ASN A 72 5.21 0.10 -13.70
CA ASN A 72 4.53 -0.75 -12.71
C ASN A 72 4.63 -0.22 -11.27
N ARG A 73 5.18 0.98 -11.04
CA ARG A 73 5.42 1.47 -9.66
C ARG A 73 4.17 1.52 -8.79
N ALA A 74 3.00 1.82 -9.37
CA ALA A 74 1.75 1.89 -8.61
C ALA A 74 1.32 0.49 -8.13
N SER A 75 1.30 -0.50 -9.01
CA SER A 75 0.99 -1.89 -8.64
C SER A 75 2.06 -2.48 -7.71
N ALA A 76 3.34 -2.17 -7.93
CA ALA A 76 4.44 -2.60 -7.06
C ALA A 76 4.33 -2.05 -5.63
N VAL A 77 4.09 -0.74 -5.47
CA VAL A 77 3.96 -0.12 -4.14
C VAL A 77 2.68 -0.58 -3.44
N THR A 78 1.56 -0.76 -4.16
CA THR A 78 0.34 -1.35 -3.60
C THR A 78 0.57 -2.78 -3.12
N ASN A 79 1.29 -3.61 -3.89
CA ASN A 79 1.63 -4.97 -3.47
C ASN A 79 2.55 -4.98 -2.25
N LEU A 80 3.56 -4.09 -2.19
CA LEU A 80 4.44 -3.95 -1.03
C LEU A 80 3.65 -3.56 0.23
N PHE A 81 2.74 -2.60 0.10
CA PHE A 81 1.87 -2.17 1.19
C PHE A 81 0.98 -3.31 1.70
N TYR A 82 0.35 -4.05 0.79
CA TYR A 82 -0.48 -5.21 1.12
C TYR A 82 0.33 -6.29 1.84
N ALA A 83 1.46 -6.70 1.26
CA ALA A 83 2.26 -7.80 1.79
C ALA A 83 2.80 -7.50 3.19
N ASN A 84 3.31 -6.28 3.43
CA ASN A 84 3.85 -5.91 4.74
C ASN A 84 2.75 -5.77 5.81
N ASN A 85 1.58 -5.23 5.47
CA ASN A 85 0.48 -5.21 6.43
C ASN A 85 -0.04 -6.63 6.75
N MET A 86 -0.09 -7.53 5.76
CA MET A 86 -0.45 -8.93 6.01
C MET A 86 0.58 -9.63 6.91
N ILE A 87 1.87 -9.42 6.66
CA ILE A 87 2.95 -9.92 7.53
C ILE A 87 2.78 -9.35 8.94
N HIS A 88 2.53 -8.05 9.09
CA HIS A 88 2.25 -7.43 10.38
C HIS A 88 1.08 -8.12 11.10
N ASP A 89 -0.07 -8.27 10.43
CA ASP A 89 -1.28 -8.82 11.04
C ASP A 89 -1.09 -10.29 11.46
N ILE A 90 -0.33 -11.08 10.68
CA ILE A 90 0.04 -12.46 11.04
C ILE A 90 0.97 -12.49 12.26
N MET A 91 2.06 -11.71 12.25
CA MET A 91 3.06 -11.69 13.32
C MET A 91 2.55 -11.05 14.62
N TYR A 92 1.52 -10.21 14.55
CA TYR A 92 0.87 -9.68 15.74
C TYR A 92 0.05 -10.75 16.47
N LYS A 93 -0.54 -11.69 15.72
CA LYS A 93 -1.43 -12.74 16.26
C LYS A 93 -0.72 -14.01 16.71
N PHE A 94 0.43 -14.33 16.14
CA PHE A 94 1.14 -15.60 16.33
C PHE A 94 2.62 -15.35 16.62
#